data_AF-A0A350UHG5-F1
#
_entry.id   AF-A0A350UHG5-F1
#
_cell.length_a   1.000
_cell.length_b   1.000
_cell.length_c   1.000
_cell.angle_alpha   90.00
_cell.angle_beta   90.00
_cell.angle_gamma   90.00
#
_symmetry.space_group_name_H-M   'P 1'
#
loop_
_entity.id
_entity.type
_entity.pdbx_description
1 polymer ?
#
loop_
_entity_poly.entity_id
_entity_poly.type
_entity_poly.pdbx_seq_one_letter_code
_entity_poly.pdbx_strand_id
1 'polypeptide(L)'
;MDVRSDMRHLALFLVLALMAPAQETPVFRIGTRLVELNVVVTGKDGKPLKDLTENDFEVVEGGKVKPLAFFNPVDTEPAVQAELPPGVFSNRPEYAPAPPRSLTVILLDWLNTDPRDQQFARAQVAQFLKDMNQKDRVAIYTLGARLRVAHDFSDDPASLAKAAEKIRAEWPPTGLNDEQNLLKQAELAATYLAQATEQTEQDAINEAANFSKELRVTHTLKQFEFIGQRLAGMPGRKNLVWVSAGVPLIQTWSMMQVGGSANPGMKTFAREFDRAVRAVTDAGVSVYAIDARGLRTDVDAPTMTELRTKRPGFGGAEQAGMRDAMAGDTLSSIQGLAEETGGRVLRNMNELAAGIRQSLDDAAASYTVAYYTDEDKNRKPRKLEIRLKRKDAVAFYRKSVNAGPVAVSASGVELMQHSLAATGVLVNAQVIDMGSKLNVTVQIDPAGLTLRPEKGAVVGQVELYYAVVGADGKSKVDTSKVSLKLTEAQAEQLGQNGLVLPKELGKPGNAKRLRILVRDAESGAGGIVDVDLSKAGKA
;
A
#
# COMPACT_ATOMS: atom_id res chain seq x y z
N MET A 1 39.30 70.64 2.98
CA MET A 1 38.32 71.56 2.38
C MET A 1 38.16 71.10 0.93
N ASP A 2 37.22 70.18 0.69
CA ASP A 2 35.87 70.45 0.15
C ASP A 2 35.92 70.47 -1.40
N VAL A 3 35.04 69.88 -2.22
CA VAL A 3 33.74 69.21 -2.04
C VAL A 3 33.34 68.65 -3.44
N ARG A 4 32.69 67.46 -3.49
CA ARG A 4 31.68 66.92 -4.47
C ARG A 4 31.98 66.91 -6.00
N SER A 5 31.89 65.75 -6.70
CA SER A 5 30.68 65.14 -7.34
C SER A 5 30.11 66.00 -8.48
N ASP A 6 29.70 65.55 -9.68
CA ASP A 6 29.43 64.24 -10.28
C ASP A 6 29.18 64.40 -11.81
N MET A 7 29.22 63.27 -12.53
CA MET A 7 28.23 62.83 -13.56
C MET A 7 28.38 63.13 -15.07
N ARG A 8 28.42 62.00 -15.83
CA ARG A 8 27.71 61.60 -17.09
C ARG A 8 28.69 61.18 -18.20
N HIS A 9 28.69 59.96 -18.77
CA HIS A 9 27.59 59.09 -19.15
C HIS A 9 28.01 57.60 -19.13
N LEU A 10 27.17 56.70 -18.60
CA LEU A 10 27.23 55.27 -18.89
C LEU A 10 25.81 54.78 -19.24
N ALA A 11 25.71 54.09 -20.37
CA ALA A 11 24.47 53.67 -21.01
C ALA A 11 23.72 52.61 -20.18
N LEU A 12 22.40 52.79 -20.09
CA LEU A 12 21.47 51.88 -19.43
C LEU A 12 21.01 50.81 -20.44
N PHE A 13 21.39 49.55 -20.24
CA PHE A 13 20.71 48.40 -20.85
C PHE A 13 19.57 47.97 -19.93
N LEU A 14 18.34 48.16 -20.40
CA LEU A 14 17.13 47.69 -19.73
C LEU A 14 16.96 46.19 -20.06
N VAL A 15 17.25 45.30 -19.11
CA VAL A 15 16.85 43.90 -19.20
C VAL A 15 15.44 43.79 -18.62
N LEU A 16 14.44 43.60 -19.48
CA LEU A 16 13.11 43.15 -19.05
C LEU A 16 13.25 41.71 -18.53
N ALA A 17 13.21 41.55 -17.21
CA ALA A 17 13.01 40.24 -16.59
C ALA A 17 11.54 39.84 -16.82
N LEU A 18 11.33 38.83 -17.67
CA LEU A 18 10.07 38.08 -17.73
C LEU A 18 9.83 37.49 -16.34
N MET A 19 8.81 37.98 -15.62
CA MET A 19 8.32 37.34 -14.41
C MET A 19 7.72 35.99 -14.81
N ALA A 20 8.52 34.93 -14.70
CA ALA A 20 7.98 33.59 -14.56
C ALA A 20 7.17 33.56 -13.25
N PRO A 21 5.97 32.94 -13.21
CA PRO A 21 5.28 32.76 -11.94
C PRO A 21 6.22 32.03 -10.99
N ALA A 22 6.41 32.60 -9.81
CA ALA A 22 7.17 31.96 -8.74
C ALA A 22 6.50 30.61 -8.46
N GLN A 23 7.09 29.54 -8.98
CA GLN A 23 6.76 28.19 -8.58
C GLN A 23 7.13 28.15 -7.09
N GLU A 24 6.12 28.11 -6.21
CA GLU A 24 6.37 28.00 -4.77
C GLU A 24 7.28 26.78 -4.56
N THR A 25 8.54 27.05 -4.22
CA THR A 25 9.47 25.98 -3.86
C THR A 25 8.86 25.27 -2.67
N PRO A 26 8.59 23.95 -2.75
CA PRO A 26 8.00 23.23 -1.63
C PRO A 26 8.88 23.40 -0.40
N VAL A 27 8.43 24.20 0.55
CA VAL A 27 9.17 24.43 1.79
C VAL A 27 9.03 23.16 2.62
N PHE A 28 10.14 22.46 2.84
CA PHE A 28 10.19 21.35 3.78
C PHE A 28 9.88 21.90 5.18
N ARG A 29 8.67 21.62 5.69
CA ARG A 29 8.22 22.07 7.01
C ARG A 29 8.35 20.92 8.01
N ILE A 30 9.31 21.05 8.92
CA ILE A 30 9.50 20.11 10.02
C ILE A 30 8.23 20.13 10.89
N GLY A 31 7.56 18.98 11.05
CA GLY A 31 6.40 18.80 11.94
C GLY A 31 5.02 18.97 11.30
N THR A 32 4.93 19.23 9.99
CA THR A 32 3.66 19.17 9.23
C THR A 32 3.77 18.20 8.08
N ARG A 33 2.72 17.42 7.82
CA ARG A 33 2.65 16.43 6.74
C ARG A 33 1.57 16.82 5.74
N LEU A 34 1.89 16.75 4.44
CA LEU A 34 0.89 16.81 3.39
C LEU A 34 0.12 15.49 3.36
N VAL A 35 -1.19 15.57 3.48
CA VAL A 35 -2.09 14.42 3.39
C VAL A 35 -2.77 14.47 2.05
N GLU A 36 -2.47 13.48 1.21
CA GLU A 36 -3.16 13.27 -0.06
C GLU A 36 -4.34 12.29 0.13
N LEU A 37 -5.49 12.66 -0.39
CA LEU A 37 -6.73 11.88 -0.33
C LEU A 37 -7.20 11.56 -1.74
N ASN A 38 -7.49 10.29 -1.99
CA ASN A 38 -8.25 9.87 -3.16
C ASN A 38 -9.73 9.88 -2.80
N VAL A 39 -10.52 10.69 -3.50
CA VAL A 39 -11.97 10.81 -3.29
C VAL A 39 -12.70 10.39 -4.56
N VAL A 40 -13.48 9.32 -4.50
CA VAL A 40 -14.43 8.97 -5.57
C VAL A 40 -15.74 9.66 -5.29
N VAL A 41 -16.31 10.29 -6.31
CA VAL A 41 -17.63 10.88 -6.21
C VAL A 41 -18.55 10.23 -7.22
N THR A 42 -19.70 9.71 -6.76
CA THR A 42 -20.71 9.13 -7.63
C THR A 42 -22.04 9.88 -7.49
N GLY A 43 -22.89 9.77 -8.52
CA GLY A 43 -24.30 10.10 -8.41
C GLY A 43 -25.05 9.05 -7.58
N LYS A 44 -26.33 9.31 -7.30
CA LYS A 44 -27.23 8.36 -6.63
C LYS A 44 -27.46 7.07 -7.42
N ASP A 45 -27.24 7.10 -8.73
CA ASP A 45 -27.30 5.94 -9.63
C ASP A 45 -26.01 5.09 -9.61
N GLY A 46 -25.01 5.49 -8.80
CA GLY A 46 -23.74 4.81 -8.67
C GLY A 46 -22.74 5.13 -9.78
N LYS A 47 -23.08 5.99 -10.74
CA LYS A 47 -22.16 6.40 -11.80
C LYS A 47 -21.17 7.44 -11.31
N PRO A 48 -19.89 7.38 -11.70
CA PRO A 48 -18.94 8.39 -11.28
C PRO A 48 -19.22 9.77 -11.85
N LEU A 49 -19.06 10.82 -11.02
CA LEU A 49 -19.19 12.22 -11.39
C LEU A 49 -17.80 12.82 -11.59
N LYS A 50 -17.53 13.36 -12.78
CA LYS A 50 -16.20 13.89 -13.20
C LYS A 50 -16.13 15.42 -13.33
N ASP A 51 -17.23 16.10 -13.02
CA ASP A 51 -17.44 17.53 -13.22
C ASP A 51 -17.32 18.37 -11.94
N LEU A 52 -16.87 17.79 -10.82
CA LEU A 52 -16.69 18.53 -9.57
C LEU A 52 -15.41 19.37 -9.61
N THR A 53 -15.47 20.51 -8.92
CA THR A 53 -14.38 21.47 -8.78
C THR A 53 -13.91 21.52 -7.32
N GLU A 54 -12.75 22.15 -7.07
CA GLU A 54 -12.22 22.36 -5.71
C GLU A 54 -13.28 22.96 -4.76
N ASN A 55 -14.08 23.91 -5.26
CA ASN A 55 -15.11 24.59 -4.51
C ASN A 55 -16.24 23.67 -4.03
N ASP A 56 -16.37 22.47 -4.58
CA ASP A 56 -17.39 21.50 -4.17
C ASP A 56 -16.99 20.69 -2.94
N PHE A 57 -15.75 20.78 -2.49
CA PHE A 57 -15.18 19.99 -1.39
C PHE A 57 -14.89 20.84 -0.14
N GLU A 58 -15.22 20.29 1.02
CA GLU A 58 -14.74 20.77 2.32
C GLU A 58 -14.15 19.57 3.07
N VAL A 59 -12.87 19.67 3.46
CA VAL A 59 -12.17 18.65 4.25
C VAL A 59 -12.26 19.01 5.72
N VAL A 60 -12.69 18.07 6.55
CA VAL A 60 -12.74 18.22 8.00
C VAL A 60 -11.94 17.11 8.65
N GLU A 61 -10.91 17.49 9.41
CA GLU A 61 -10.10 16.56 10.20
C GLU A 61 -10.28 16.84 11.70
N GLY A 62 -10.69 15.82 12.46
CA GLY A 62 -10.88 15.96 13.91
C GLY A 62 -11.87 17.06 14.29
N GLY A 63 -12.88 17.29 13.44
CA GLY A 63 -13.89 18.34 13.61
C GLY A 63 -13.43 19.75 13.19
N LYS A 64 -12.21 19.91 12.66
CA LYS A 64 -11.68 21.19 12.18
C LYS A 64 -11.62 21.22 10.66
N VAL A 65 -12.14 22.28 10.05
CA VAL A 65 -12.01 22.50 8.61
C VAL A 65 -10.53 22.69 8.26
N LYS A 66 -10.08 21.98 7.22
CA LYS A 66 -8.72 22.05 6.69
C LYS A 66 -8.74 22.68 5.30
N PRO A 67 -8.02 23.79 5.07
CA PRO A 67 -7.93 24.36 3.74
C PRO A 67 -7.22 23.40 2.80
N LEU A 68 -7.69 23.34 1.55
CA LEU A 68 -7.05 22.55 0.52
C LEU A 68 -5.73 23.21 0.13
N ALA A 69 -4.68 22.40 0.06
CA ALA A 69 -3.37 22.78 -0.46
C ALA A 69 -3.26 22.44 -1.95
N PHE A 70 -3.96 21.40 -2.39
CA PHE A 70 -3.95 20.93 -3.77
C PHE A 70 -5.28 20.26 -4.11
N PHE A 71 -5.74 20.48 -5.33
CA PHE A 71 -6.89 19.81 -5.92
C PHE A 71 -6.56 19.45 -7.36
N ASN A 72 -6.74 18.20 -7.72
CA ASN A 72 -6.52 17.76 -9.09
C ASN A 72 -7.54 16.70 -9.51
N PRO A 73 -8.30 16.92 -10.60
CA PRO A 73 -8.99 15.83 -11.27
C PRO A 73 -7.94 14.87 -11.87
N VAL A 74 -8.18 13.57 -11.83
CA VAL A 74 -7.17 12.53 -12.19
C VAL A 74 -6.66 12.56 -13.65
N ASP A 75 -7.14 13.48 -14.49
CA ASP A 75 -6.75 13.66 -15.89
C ASP A 75 -5.52 14.58 -16.12
N THR A 76 -4.53 14.61 -15.23
CA THR A 76 -3.25 15.27 -15.55
C THR A 76 -2.32 14.34 -16.34
N GLU A 77 -1.63 14.93 -17.32
CA GLU A 77 -0.72 14.24 -18.24
C GLU A 77 0.35 13.41 -17.51
N PRO A 78 0.76 12.25 -18.06
CA PRO A 78 1.86 11.48 -17.49
C PRO A 78 3.12 12.35 -17.42
N ALA A 79 3.80 12.32 -16.28
CA ALA A 79 5.13 12.92 -16.17
C ALA A 79 6.05 12.33 -17.25
N VAL A 80 6.84 13.19 -17.90
CA VAL A 80 7.86 12.77 -18.87
C VAL A 80 8.78 11.77 -18.17
N GLN A 81 8.94 10.58 -18.76
CA GLN A 81 9.83 9.56 -18.24
C GLN A 81 11.26 10.12 -18.21
N ALA A 82 11.83 10.27 -17.03
CA ALA A 82 13.24 10.59 -16.90
C ALA A 82 14.06 9.32 -17.23
N GLU A 83 15.18 9.47 -17.95
CA GLU A 83 16.11 8.36 -18.17
C GLU A 83 17.11 8.27 -17.01
N LEU A 84 17.38 7.06 -16.55
CA LEU A 84 18.43 6.82 -15.55
C LEU A 84 19.81 6.85 -16.22
N PRO A 85 20.83 7.47 -15.57
CA PRO A 85 22.20 7.35 -16.04
C PRO A 85 22.69 5.89 -16.05
N PRO A 86 23.67 5.53 -16.91
CA PRO A 86 24.24 4.18 -16.93
C PRO A 86 24.77 3.73 -15.56
N GLY A 87 24.50 2.48 -15.19
CA GLY A 87 24.91 1.91 -13.90
C GLY A 87 24.13 2.43 -12.69
N VAL A 88 23.09 3.26 -12.90
CA VAL A 88 22.15 3.68 -11.87
C VAL A 88 20.87 2.84 -11.95
N PHE A 89 20.44 2.36 -10.80
CA PHE A 89 19.24 1.54 -10.62
C PHE A 89 18.34 2.22 -9.61
N SER A 90 17.02 2.05 -9.75
CA SER A 90 16.08 2.73 -8.88
C SER A 90 14.81 1.91 -8.66
N ASN A 91 14.18 2.11 -7.51
CA ASN A 91 12.82 1.64 -7.22
C ASN A 91 11.77 2.75 -7.39
N ARG A 92 12.19 3.91 -7.91
CA ARG A 92 11.34 5.06 -8.17
C ARG A 92 10.44 4.84 -9.39
N PRO A 93 9.13 5.07 -9.24
CA PRO A 93 8.15 4.86 -10.31
C PRO A 93 8.30 5.85 -11.48
N GLU A 94 8.90 7.02 -11.28
CA GLU A 94 9.15 7.99 -12.36
C GLU A 94 10.09 7.47 -13.45
N TYR A 95 10.91 6.46 -13.12
CA TYR A 95 11.78 5.76 -14.07
C TYR A 95 11.14 4.50 -14.65
N ALA A 96 9.95 4.12 -14.18
CA ALA A 96 9.21 3.01 -14.77
C ALA A 96 8.65 3.43 -16.15
N PRO A 97 8.57 2.53 -17.14
CA PRO A 97 8.02 2.85 -18.45
C PRO A 97 6.59 3.37 -18.30
N ALA A 98 6.33 4.61 -18.72
CA ALA A 98 5.06 5.35 -18.60
C ALA A 98 4.47 5.41 -17.17
N PRO A 99 4.57 6.54 -16.44
CA PRO A 99 3.95 6.67 -15.12
C PRO A 99 2.41 6.56 -15.25
N PRO A 100 1.78 5.60 -14.55
CA PRO A 100 0.36 5.30 -14.74
C PRO A 100 -0.54 6.38 -14.13
N ARG A 101 -1.72 6.56 -14.75
CA ARG A 101 -2.82 7.39 -14.21
C ARG A 101 -3.44 6.75 -12.95
N SER A 102 -3.56 5.43 -13.00
CA SER A 102 -4.18 4.57 -12.00
C SER A 102 -3.47 3.22 -11.99
N LEU A 103 -3.27 2.68 -10.80
CA LEU A 103 -2.67 1.37 -10.54
C LEU A 103 -3.72 0.48 -9.89
N THR A 104 -4.00 -0.66 -10.49
CA THR A 104 -4.94 -1.63 -9.92
C THR A 104 -4.25 -2.97 -9.71
N VAL A 105 -4.22 -3.42 -8.46
CA VAL A 105 -3.80 -4.78 -8.11
C VAL A 105 -5.05 -5.64 -7.96
N ILE A 106 -5.19 -6.66 -8.80
CA ILE A 106 -6.17 -7.73 -8.58
C ILE A 106 -5.50 -8.77 -7.68
N LEU A 107 -5.98 -8.90 -6.45
CA LEU A 107 -5.49 -9.84 -5.45
C LEU A 107 -6.41 -11.04 -5.36
N LEU A 108 -5.94 -12.18 -5.87
CA LEU A 108 -6.64 -13.46 -5.76
C LEU A 108 -6.33 -14.09 -4.41
N ASP A 109 -7.34 -14.20 -3.55
CA ASP A 109 -7.19 -14.76 -2.21
C ASP A 109 -7.21 -16.28 -2.24
N TRP A 110 -6.04 -16.89 -2.13
CA TRP A 110 -5.91 -18.33 -2.01
C TRP A 110 -6.03 -18.78 -0.55
N LEU A 111 -5.50 -17.98 0.38
CA LEU A 111 -5.40 -18.33 1.78
C LEU A 111 -6.78 -18.48 2.44
N ASN A 112 -7.74 -17.63 2.09
CA ASN A 112 -9.04 -17.54 2.77
C ASN A 112 -10.24 -17.99 1.92
N THR A 113 -10.02 -18.50 0.71
CA THR A 113 -11.08 -18.92 -0.22
C THR A 113 -11.00 -20.42 -0.47
N ASP A 114 -12.13 -21.13 -0.58
CA ASP A 114 -12.10 -22.57 -0.84
C ASP A 114 -11.76 -22.91 -2.31
N PRO A 115 -11.23 -24.11 -2.61
CA PRO A 115 -10.78 -24.45 -3.96
C PRO A 115 -11.81 -24.29 -5.09
N ARG A 116 -13.11 -24.49 -4.82
CA ARG A 116 -14.17 -24.33 -5.82
C ARG A 116 -14.39 -22.86 -6.14
N ASP A 117 -14.50 -22.04 -5.10
CA ASP A 117 -14.66 -20.59 -5.23
C ASP A 117 -13.43 -19.95 -5.90
N GLN A 118 -12.23 -20.44 -5.57
CA GLN A 118 -10.99 -20.02 -6.25
C GLN A 118 -11.01 -20.37 -7.74
N GLN A 119 -11.47 -21.57 -8.13
CA GLN A 119 -11.59 -21.94 -9.54
C GLN A 119 -12.55 -21.01 -10.28
N PHE A 120 -13.69 -20.71 -9.68
CA PHE A 120 -14.67 -19.77 -10.23
C PHE A 120 -14.09 -18.36 -10.36
N ALA A 121 -13.53 -17.81 -9.28
CA ALA A 121 -12.93 -16.47 -9.27
C ALA A 121 -11.83 -16.30 -10.33
N ARG A 122 -10.98 -17.31 -10.51
CA ARG A 122 -9.94 -17.30 -11.57
C ARG A 122 -10.52 -17.29 -12.96
N ALA A 123 -11.55 -18.09 -13.21
CA ALA A 123 -12.19 -18.11 -14.52
C ALA A 123 -12.78 -16.73 -14.85
N GLN A 124 -13.41 -16.08 -13.88
CA GLN A 124 -13.97 -14.74 -14.03
C GLN A 124 -12.90 -13.66 -14.24
N VAL A 125 -11.82 -13.69 -13.47
CA VAL A 125 -10.69 -12.75 -13.59
C VAL A 125 -9.96 -12.95 -14.92
N ALA A 126 -9.71 -14.20 -15.32
CA ALA A 126 -9.11 -14.51 -16.62
C ALA A 126 -9.99 -14.01 -17.78
N GLN A 127 -11.32 -14.15 -17.68
CA GLN A 127 -12.23 -13.60 -18.67
C GLN A 127 -12.17 -12.07 -18.72
N PHE A 128 -12.23 -11.41 -17.55
CA PHE A 128 -12.10 -9.96 -17.46
C PHE A 128 -10.82 -9.43 -18.13
N LEU A 129 -9.67 -10.07 -17.88
CA LEU A 129 -8.38 -9.66 -18.43
C LEU A 129 -8.30 -9.80 -19.94
N LYS A 130 -9.00 -10.78 -20.53
CA LYS A 130 -9.08 -10.94 -21.99
C LYS A 130 -9.89 -9.84 -22.65
N ASP A 131 -10.92 -9.37 -21.97
CA ASP A 131 -11.84 -8.34 -22.47
C ASP A 131 -11.38 -6.92 -22.12
N MET A 132 -10.23 -6.80 -21.44
CA MET A 132 -9.71 -5.52 -20.97
C MET A 132 -9.17 -4.69 -22.14
N ASN A 133 -9.76 -3.51 -22.32
CA ASN A 133 -9.39 -2.53 -23.35
C ASN A 133 -9.08 -1.13 -22.75
N GLN A 134 -9.10 -1.00 -21.43
CA GLN A 134 -8.82 0.24 -20.71
C GLN A 134 -7.31 0.44 -20.51
N LYS A 135 -6.87 1.70 -20.39
CA LYS A 135 -5.46 2.08 -20.20
C LYS A 135 -4.97 1.96 -18.75
N ASP A 136 -5.75 1.33 -17.88
CA ASP A 136 -5.32 1.11 -16.50
C ASP A 136 -4.19 0.11 -16.45
N ARG A 137 -3.18 0.37 -15.61
CA ARG A 137 -2.13 -0.61 -15.35
C ARG A 137 -2.62 -1.58 -14.29
N VAL A 138 -2.76 -2.84 -14.70
CA VAL A 138 -3.22 -3.92 -13.83
C VAL A 138 -2.06 -4.85 -13.52
N ALA A 139 -1.92 -5.19 -12.24
CA ALA A 139 -1.10 -6.29 -11.77
C ALA A 139 -1.98 -7.36 -11.15
N ILE A 140 -1.50 -8.60 -11.14
CA ILE A 140 -2.24 -9.74 -10.62
C ILE A 140 -1.38 -10.43 -9.56
N TYR A 141 -1.83 -10.33 -8.32
CA TYR A 141 -1.18 -10.90 -7.17
C TYR A 141 -1.98 -12.08 -6.62
N THR A 142 -1.31 -13.00 -5.94
CA THR A 142 -1.95 -14.09 -5.21
C THR A 142 -1.62 -13.96 -3.74
N LEU A 143 -2.64 -13.98 -2.88
CA LEU A 143 -2.48 -13.98 -1.43
C LEU A 143 -2.42 -15.43 -0.93
N GLY A 144 -1.23 -15.86 -0.49
CA GLY A 144 -1.04 -17.09 0.28
C GLY A 144 -0.29 -16.79 1.58
N ALA A 145 0.46 -17.77 2.11
CA ALA A 145 1.39 -17.54 3.22
C ALA A 145 2.42 -16.42 2.93
N ARG A 146 2.69 -16.16 1.65
CA ARG A 146 3.43 -14.99 1.14
C ARG A 146 2.69 -14.40 -0.05
N LEU A 147 2.82 -13.09 -0.24
CA LEU A 147 2.35 -12.41 -1.44
C LEU A 147 3.20 -12.84 -2.64
N ARG A 148 2.57 -13.21 -3.75
CA ARG A 148 3.27 -13.53 -5.02
C ARG A 148 2.69 -12.71 -6.16
N VAL A 149 3.53 -12.40 -7.13
CA VAL A 149 3.14 -11.75 -8.39
C VAL A 149 2.94 -12.82 -9.45
N ALA A 150 1.69 -13.03 -9.84
CA ALA A 150 1.39 -13.84 -11.01
C ALA A 150 1.74 -13.08 -12.30
N HIS A 151 1.50 -11.76 -12.29
CA HIS A 151 1.79 -10.84 -13.37
C HIS A 151 1.98 -9.42 -12.81
N ASP A 152 3.08 -8.75 -13.17
CA ASP A 152 3.36 -7.37 -12.71
C ASP A 152 2.60 -6.35 -13.56
N PHE A 153 2.61 -5.08 -13.15
CA PHE A 153 1.81 -4.03 -13.78
C PHE A 153 2.00 -3.95 -15.29
N SER A 154 0.87 -4.04 -16.01
CA SER A 154 0.82 -3.89 -17.45
C SER A 154 -0.49 -3.26 -17.89
N ASP A 155 -0.40 -2.44 -18.92
CA ASP A 155 -1.50 -1.86 -19.69
C ASP A 155 -1.54 -2.46 -21.12
N ASP A 156 -0.70 -3.45 -21.42
CA ASP A 156 -0.67 -4.15 -22.71
C ASP A 156 -1.72 -5.29 -22.72
N PRO A 157 -2.76 -5.21 -23.57
CA PRO A 157 -3.78 -6.25 -23.66
C PRO A 157 -3.19 -7.63 -24.02
N ALA A 158 -2.12 -7.70 -24.81
CA ALA A 158 -1.51 -8.97 -25.17
C ALA A 158 -0.80 -9.63 -23.97
N SER A 159 -0.10 -8.83 -23.16
CA SER A 159 0.50 -9.25 -21.89
C SER A 159 -0.57 -9.72 -20.90
N LEU A 160 -1.67 -8.98 -20.74
CA LEU A 160 -2.77 -9.34 -19.85
C LEU A 160 -3.52 -10.60 -20.31
N ALA A 161 -3.73 -10.78 -21.62
CA ALA A 161 -4.33 -11.99 -22.17
C ALA A 161 -3.45 -13.23 -21.91
N LYS A 162 -2.11 -13.10 -22.03
CA LYS A 162 -1.17 -14.17 -21.65
C LYS A 162 -1.24 -14.46 -20.15
N ALA A 163 -1.35 -13.43 -19.31
CA ALA A 163 -1.55 -13.60 -17.87
C ALA A 163 -2.83 -14.37 -17.56
N ALA A 164 -3.92 -14.06 -18.25
CA ALA A 164 -5.21 -14.74 -18.12
C ALA A 164 -5.10 -16.24 -18.43
N GLU A 165 -4.41 -16.60 -19.53
CA GLU A 165 -4.15 -18.00 -19.88
C GLU A 165 -3.33 -18.71 -18.80
N LYS A 166 -2.28 -18.06 -18.28
CA LYS A 166 -1.45 -18.59 -17.20
C LYS A 166 -2.24 -18.81 -15.91
N ILE A 167 -3.05 -17.83 -15.46
CA ILE A 167 -3.86 -17.93 -14.24
C ILE A 167 -4.91 -19.04 -14.35
N ARG A 168 -5.44 -19.26 -15.55
CA ARG A 168 -6.40 -20.34 -15.81
C ARG A 168 -5.71 -21.72 -15.76
N ALA A 169 -4.54 -21.84 -16.39
CA ALA A 169 -3.83 -23.11 -16.59
C ALA A 169 -2.95 -23.52 -15.39
N GLU A 170 -2.24 -22.57 -14.80
CA GLU A 170 -1.31 -22.80 -13.68
C GLU A 170 -1.95 -22.33 -12.39
N TRP A 171 -2.59 -23.26 -11.67
CA TRP A 171 -3.09 -22.94 -10.34
C TRP A 171 -3.12 -24.11 -9.37
N PRO A 172 -2.70 -23.88 -8.12
CA PRO A 172 -2.04 -22.65 -7.67
C PRO A 172 -0.60 -22.53 -8.25
N PRO A 173 0.04 -21.34 -8.26
CA PRO A 173 1.35 -21.15 -8.87
C PRO A 173 2.41 -22.10 -8.26
N THR A 174 3.41 -22.54 -9.02
CA THR A 174 4.48 -23.41 -8.49
C THR A 174 5.23 -22.73 -7.32
N GLY A 175 5.60 -23.51 -6.28
CA GLY A 175 6.35 -23.01 -5.11
C GLY A 175 5.52 -22.69 -3.86
N LEU A 176 4.45 -23.44 -3.60
CA LEU A 176 3.57 -23.31 -2.42
C LEU A 176 3.95 -24.19 -1.25
N ASN A 177 5.12 -24.80 -1.29
CA ASN A 177 5.58 -25.70 -0.24
C ASN A 177 5.44 -25.01 1.14
N ASP A 178 5.76 -23.72 1.23
CA ASP A 178 5.61 -22.93 2.46
C ASP A 178 4.19 -22.88 3.02
N GLU A 179 3.17 -22.86 2.16
CA GLU A 179 1.76 -22.72 2.55
C GLU A 179 1.11 -24.06 2.89
N GLN A 180 1.41 -25.09 2.09
CA GLN A 180 1.05 -26.46 2.46
C GLN A 180 1.78 -26.88 3.74
N ASN A 181 3.03 -26.45 3.94
CA ASN A 181 3.77 -26.67 5.18
C ASN A 181 3.18 -25.86 6.33
N LEU A 182 2.71 -24.63 6.12
CA LEU A 182 2.04 -23.83 7.15
C LEU A 182 0.76 -24.52 7.63
N LEU A 183 -0.08 -24.99 6.69
CA LEU A 183 -1.32 -25.71 7.01
C LEU A 183 -1.04 -27.06 7.67
N LYS A 184 -0.03 -27.82 7.21
CA LYS A 184 0.41 -29.06 7.86
C LYS A 184 1.00 -28.83 9.25
N GLN A 185 1.78 -27.76 9.44
CA GLN A 185 2.29 -27.38 10.77
C GLN A 185 1.16 -27.00 11.70
N ALA A 186 0.11 -26.35 11.19
CA ALA A 186 -1.09 -26.04 11.96
C ALA A 186 -1.83 -27.29 12.43
N GLU A 187 -2.03 -28.24 11.51
CA GLU A 187 -2.65 -29.53 11.79
C GLU A 187 -1.84 -30.36 12.79
N LEU A 188 -0.50 -30.42 12.60
CA LEU A 188 0.42 -31.10 13.52
C LEU A 188 0.44 -30.44 14.90
N ALA A 189 0.60 -29.12 14.98
CA ALA A 189 0.64 -28.40 16.26
C ALA A 189 -0.65 -28.62 17.07
N ALA A 190 -1.79 -28.60 16.40
CA ALA A 190 -3.06 -28.88 17.04
C ALA A 190 -3.22 -30.34 17.46
N THR A 191 -2.73 -31.29 16.66
CA THR A 191 -2.66 -32.71 17.04
C THR A 191 -1.80 -32.92 18.28
N TYR A 192 -0.68 -32.19 18.41
CA TYR A 192 0.17 -32.25 19.60
C TYR A 192 -0.48 -31.61 20.84
N LEU A 193 -1.15 -30.47 20.70
CA LEU A 193 -1.87 -29.79 21.79
C LEU A 193 -3.04 -30.64 22.32
N ALA A 194 -3.77 -31.27 21.40
CA ALA A 194 -4.81 -32.26 21.65
C ALA A 194 -4.35 -33.49 22.44
N GLN A 195 -3.12 -33.93 22.22
CA GLN A 195 -2.53 -35.08 22.91
C GLN A 195 -1.91 -34.70 24.27
N ALA A 196 -1.47 -33.45 24.42
CA ALA A 196 -0.80 -32.95 25.62
C ALA A 196 -1.76 -32.49 26.73
N THR A 197 -3.01 -32.20 26.36
CA THR A 197 -4.10 -31.90 27.30
C THR A 197 -5.06 -33.08 27.28
N GLU A 198 -5.59 -33.53 28.42
CA GLU A 198 -6.62 -34.61 28.48
C GLU A 198 -7.97 -34.14 27.90
N GLN A 199 -7.94 -33.50 26.73
CA GLN A 199 -9.06 -32.89 26.04
C GLN A 199 -9.77 -33.91 25.16
N THR A 200 -11.05 -33.64 24.86
CA THR A 200 -11.81 -34.50 23.96
C THR A 200 -11.33 -34.32 22.52
N GLU A 201 -11.54 -35.32 21.66
CA GLU A 201 -11.26 -35.25 20.21
C GLU A 201 -11.92 -34.01 19.56
N GLN A 202 -13.06 -33.57 20.08
CA GLN A 202 -13.75 -32.38 19.57
C GLN A 202 -13.03 -31.08 19.96
N ASP A 203 -12.45 -30.99 21.15
CA ASP A 203 -11.69 -29.82 21.60
C ASP A 203 -10.39 -29.68 20.80
N ALA A 204 -9.72 -30.79 20.53
CA ALA A 204 -8.58 -30.91 19.62
C ALA A 204 -8.88 -30.35 18.22
N ILE A 205 -10.00 -30.77 17.63
CA ILE A 205 -10.46 -30.29 16.32
C ILE A 205 -10.74 -28.79 16.35
N ASN A 206 -11.37 -28.30 17.43
CA ASN A 206 -11.67 -26.89 17.60
C ASN A 206 -10.39 -26.04 17.75
N GLU A 207 -9.40 -26.52 18.51
CA GLU A 207 -8.11 -25.88 18.67
C GLU A 207 -7.34 -25.83 17.35
N ALA A 208 -7.35 -26.92 16.57
CA ALA A 208 -6.79 -26.95 15.22
C ALA A 208 -7.42 -25.93 14.28
N ALA A 209 -8.75 -25.86 14.30
CA ALA A 209 -9.50 -24.91 13.50
C ALA A 209 -9.17 -23.46 13.89
N ASN A 210 -9.01 -23.18 15.20
CA ASN A 210 -8.65 -21.85 15.69
C ASN A 210 -7.22 -21.48 15.32
N PHE A 211 -6.24 -22.36 15.54
CA PHE A 211 -4.85 -22.10 15.17
C PHE A 211 -4.70 -21.84 13.66
N SER A 212 -5.41 -22.62 12.84
CA SER A 212 -5.47 -22.41 11.39
C SER A 212 -6.06 -21.04 11.03
N LYS A 213 -7.14 -20.60 11.69
CA LYS A 213 -7.72 -19.24 11.50
C LYS A 213 -6.71 -18.16 11.88
N GLU A 214 -6.03 -18.30 13.02
CA GLU A 214 -5.06 -17.31 13.50
C GLU A 214 -3.88 -17.11 12.54
N LEU A 215 -3.37 -18.21 11.97
CA LEU A 215 -2.33 -18.17 10.94
C LEU A 215 -2.82 -17.43 9.70
N ARG A 216 -4.01 -17.78 9.19
CA ARG A 216 -4.58 -17.13 8.00
C ARG A 216 -4.74 -15.62 8.20
N VAL A 217 -5.27 -15.22 9.34
CA VAL A 217 -5.42 -13.80 9.73
C VAL A 217 -4.06 -13.12 9.77
N THR A 218 -3.09 -13.70 10.47
CA THR A 218 -1.75 -13.11 10.63
C THR A 218 -1.07 -12.90 9.28
N HIS A 219 -1.08 -13.92 8.41
CA HIS A 219 -0.44 -13.83 7.10
C HIS A 219 -1.15 -12.84 6.18
N THR A 220 -2.49 -12.82 6.19
CA THR A 220 -3.30 -11.83 5.44
C THR A 220 -2.89 -10.41 5.82
N LEU A 221 -2.95 -10.07 7.12
CA LEU A 221 -2.67 -8.71 7.58
C LEU A 221 -1.21 -8.30 7.30
N LYS A 222 -0.25 -9.21 7.47
CA LYS A 222 1.14 -8.97 7.08
C LYS A 222 1.30 -8.70 5.58
N GLN A 223 0.58 -9.42 4.72
CA GLN A 223 0.66 -9.18 3.28
C GLN A 223 0.02 -7.84 2.89
N PHE A 224 -1.02 -7.40 3.59
CA PHE A 224 -1.60 -6.06 3.41
C PHE A 224 -0.61 -4.96 3.82
N GLU A 225 0.10 -5.12 4.94
CA GLU A 225 1.21 -4.23 5.31
C GLU A 225 2.24 -4.14 4.17
N PHE A 226 2.63 -5.29 3.60
CA PHE A 226 3.59 -5.34 2.48
C PHE A 226 3.04 -4.73 1.17
N ILE A 227 1.77 -4.94 0.84
CA ILE A 227 1.13 -4.28 -0.31
C ILE A 227 1.19 -2.76 -0.15
N GLY A 228 0.89 -2.25 1.05
CA GLY A 228 1.06 -0.84 1.40
C GLY A 228 2.49 -0.37 1.09
N GLN A 229 3.51 -1.08 1.57
CA GLN A 229 4.91 -0.74 1.29
C GLN A 229 5.29 -0.83 -0.20
N ARG A 230 4.76 -1.79 -0.95
CA ARG A 230 5.01 -1.93 -2.40
C ARG A 230 4.45 -0.74 -3.18
N LEU A 231 3.29 -0.25 -2.78
CA LEU A 231 2.54 0.78 -3.50
C LEU A 231 2.76 2.20 -2.95
N ALA A 232 3.35 2.35 -1.77
CA ALA A 232 3.52 3.65 -1.09
C ALA A 232 4.17 4.71 -1.97
N GLY A 233 5.29 4.37 -2.61
CA GLY A 233 6.03 5.30 -3.46
C GLY A 233 5.45 5.47 -4.86
N MET A 234 4.47 4.64 -5.28
CA MET A 234 3.91 4.70 -6.64
C MET A 234 2.91 5.87 -6.78
N PRO A 235 2.95 6.64 -7.88
CA PRO A 235 2.10 7.80 -8.08
C PRO A 235 0.69 7.38 -8.52
N GLY A 236 -0.22 8.35 -8.44
CA GLY A 236 -1.58 8.19 -8.92
C GLY A 236 -2.45 7.35 -8.00
N ARG A 237 -3.69 7.13 -8.43
CA ARG A 237 -4.66 6.39 -7.63
C ARG A 237 -4.33 4.90 -7.62
N LYS A 238 -4.23 4.33 -6.42
CA LYS A 238 -3.94 2.92 -6.20
C LYS A 238 -5.20 2.20 -5.72
N ASN A 239 -5.53 1.10 -6.37
CA ASN A 239 -6.65 0.24 -6.01
C ASN A 239 -6.16 -1.17 -5.73
N LEU A 240 -6.68 -1.78 -4.67
CA LEU A 240 -6.53 -3.20 -4.38
C LEU A 240 -7.88 -3.87 -4.52
N VAL A 241 -8.08 -4.62 -5.59
CA VAL A 241 -9.27 -5.43 -5.84
C VAL A 241 -9.04 -6.79 -5.21
N TRP A 242 -9.53 -6.98 -3.99
CA TRP A 242 -9.38 -8.20 -3.22
C TRP A 242 -10.55 -9.16 -3.49
N VAL A 243 -10.27 -10.22 -4.25
CA VAL A 243 -11.24 -11.27 -4.57
C VAL A 243 -11.11 -12.38 -3.55
N SER A 244 -12.05 -12.48 -2.61
CA SER A 244 -11.96 -13.35 -1.43
C SER A 244 -13.33 -13.84 -0.95
N ALA A 245 -13.37 -15.01 -0.31
CA ALA A 245 -14.55 -15.49 0.42
C ALA A 245 -14.71 -14.88 1.82
N GLY A 246 -13.83 -13.95 2.22
CA GLY A 246 -13.86 -13.35 3.56
C GLY A 246 -12.69 -13.79 4.42
N VAL A 247 -12.42 -13.04 5.50
CA VAL A 247 -11.42 -13.43 6.51
C VAL A 247 -12.11 -13.54 7.87
N PRO A 248 -11.86 -14.59 8.66
CA PRO A 248 -12.48 -14.77 9.96
C PRO A 248 -11.86 -13.82 11.01
N LEU A 249 -11.98 -12.49 10.82
CA LEU A 249 -11.48 -11.45 11.74
C LEU A 249 -12.52 -11.05 12.80
N ILE A 250 -13.59 -11.83 12.93
CA ILE A 250 -14.87 -11.50 13.58
C ILE A 250 -14.73 -10.89 15.00
N GLN A 251 -13.70 -11.23 15.77
CA GLN A 251 -13.48 -10.62 17.09
C GLN A 251 -12.74 -9.28 17.07
N THR A 252 -12.03 -8.95 15.99
CA THR A 252 -11.16 -7.78 15.92
C THR A 252 -11.93 -6.51 15.53
N TRP A 253 -12.77 -6.59 14.50
CA TRP A 253 -13.56 -5.44 14.04
C TRP A 253 -14.68 -5.08 15.02
N SER A 254 -15.45 -6.08 15.48
CA SER A 254 -16.53 -5.91 16.45
C SER A 254 -16.02 -5.32 17.78
N MET A 255 -14.86 -5.72 18.28
CA MET A 255 -14.30 -5.18 19.54
C MET A 255 -13.79 -3.74 19.41
N MET A 256 -13.24 -3.33 18.27
CA MET A 256 -12.84 -1.93 18.04
C MET A 256 -14.02 -0.96 18.03
N GLN A 257 -15.21 -1.42 17.65
CA GLN A 257 -16.42 -0.58 17.64
C GLN A 257 -17.22 -0.64 18.96
N VAL A 258 -17.26 -1.79 19.63
CA VAL A 258 -18.25 -2.06 20.70
C VAL A 258 -17.66 -2.17 22.10
N GLY A 259 -16.32 -2.20 22.26
CA GLY A 259 -15.70 -2.33 23.59
C GLY A 259 -16.10 -3.60 24.36
N GLY A 260 -16.58 -4.63 23.64
CA GLY A 260 -17.04 -5.90 24.22
C GLY A 260 -15.92 -6.72 24.84
N SER A 261 -16.28 -7.56 25.82
CA SER A 261 -15.32 -8.43 26.52
C SER A 261 -14.79 -9.53 25.59
N ALA A 262 -13.46 -9.63 25.48
CA ALA A 262 -12.79 -10.69 24.73
C ALA A 262 -13.18 -12.06 25.29
N ASN A 263 -13.35 -13.05 24.40
CA ASN A 263 -13.44 -14.43 24.84
C ASN A 263 -12.05 -14.83 25.39
N PRO A 264 -11.90 -15.29 26.65
CA PRO A 264 -10.59 -15.43 27.32
C PRO A 264 -9.57 -16.38 26.65
N GLY A 265 -9.95 -17.10 25.59
CA GLY A 265 -9.10 -18.05 24.86
C GLY A 265 -8.86 -17.71 23.38
N MET A 266 -9.26 -16.53 22.88
CA MET A 266 -9.01 -16.15 21.48
C MET A 266 -8.10 -14.93 21.37
N LYS A 267 -7.12 -15.02 20.47
CA LYS A 267 -6.16 -13.94 20.20
C LYS A 267 -6.85 -12.77 19.49
N THR A 268 -6.66 -11.56 20.01
CA THR A 268 -7.11 -10.33 19.33
C THR A 268 -6.09 -9.91 18.27
N PHE A 269 -6.56 -9.45 17.09
CA PHE A 269 -5.71 -8.96 16.00
C PHE A 269 -5.86 -7.45 15.77
N ALA A 270 -6.37 -6.70 16.76
CA ALA A 270 -6.68 -5.27 16.61
C ALA A 270 -5.46 -4.44 16.21
N ARG A 271 -4.28 -4.77 16.75
CA ARG A 271 -3.04 -4.05 16.41
C ARG A 271 -2.56 -4.39 15.00
N GLU A 272 -2.61 -5.66 14.62
CA GLU A 272 -2.26 -6.14 13.28
C GLU A 272 -3.20 -5.54 12.22
N PHE A 273 -4.50 -5.51 12.53
CA PHE A 273 -5.51 -4.95 11.65
C PHE A 273 -5.32 -3.45 11.48
N ASP A 274 -5.13 -2.71 12.58
CA ASP A 274 -4.81 -1.28 12.55
C ASP A 274 -3.54 -1.00 11.73
N ARG A 275 -2.46 -1.77 11.92
CA ARG A 275 -1.24 -1.63 11.09
C ARG A 275 -1.52 -1.87 9.60
N ALA A 276 -2.25 -2.93 9.25
CA ALA A 276 -2.55 -3.27 7.87
C ALA A 276 -3.40 -2.18 7.19
N VAL A 277 -4.51 -1.75 7.83
CA VAL A 277 -5.38 -0.65 7.36
C VAL A 277 -4.55 0.61 7.14
N ARG A 278 -3.71 0.98 8.11
CA ARG A 278 -2.91 2.17 8.00
C ARG A 278 -1.85 2.08 6.91
N ALA A 279 -1.17 0.95 6.77
CA ALA A 279 -0.18 0.74 5.71
C ALA A 279 -0.79 0.93 4.31
N VAL A 280 -2.00 0.41 4.07
CA VAL A 280 -2.67 0.60 2.77
C VAL A 280 -3.24 2.02 2.62
N THR A 281 -3.81 2.62 3.67
CA THR A 281 -4.39 3.98 3.58
C THR A 281 -3.37 5.11 3.49
N ASP A 282 -2.22 5.00 4.18
CA ASP A 282 -1.11 5.96 4.04
C ASP A 282 -0.40 5.79 2.70
N ALA A 283 -0.41 4.57 2.13
CA ALA A 283 0.01 4.33 0.76
C ALA A 283 -1.03 4.80 -0.29
N GLY A 284 -2.16 5.39 0.11
CA GLY A 284 -3.20 5.88 -0.81
C GLY A 284 -3.96 4.80 -1.56
N VAL A 285 -3.98 3.56 -1.04
CA VAL A 285 -4.63 2.41 -1.64
C VAL A 285 -6.10 2.31 -1.19
N SER A 286 -7.03 2.32 -2.13
CA SER A 286 -8.45 2.00 -1.89
C SER A 286 -8.69 0.49 -2.05
N VAL A 287 -9.32 -0.16 -1.07
CA VAL A 287 -9.57 -1.61 -1.10
C VAL A 287 -11.00 -1.88 -1.58
N TYR A 288 -11.12 -2.58 -2.72
CA TYR A 288 -12.38 -3.09 -3.25
C TYR A 288 -12.48 -4.57 -2.97
N ALA A 289 -13.45 -4.96 -2.16
CA ALA A 289 -13.65 -6.35 -1.80
C ALA A 289 -14.71 -6.98 -2.70
N ILE A 290 -14.35 -8.05 -3.39
CA ILE A 290 -15.25 -8.80 -4.26
C ILE A 290 -15.44 -10.19 -3.66
N ASP A 291 -16.70 -10.58 -3.41
CA ASP A 291 -17.00 -11.91 -2.89
C ASP A 291 -16.66 -12.98 -3.95
N ALA A 292 -15.65 -13.80 -3.65
CA ALA A 292 -15.19 -14.87 -4.54
C ALA A 292 -16.25 -15.98 -4.75
N ARG A 293 -17.26 -16.05 -3.88
CA ARG A 293 -18.32 -17.08 -3.89
C ARG A 293 -19.39 -16.82 -4.96
N GLY A 294 -19.41 -15.64 -5.58
CA GLY A 294 -20.39 -15.28 -6.61
C GLY A 294 -21.81 -15.11 -6.07
N LEU A 295 -22.82 -15.38 -6.91
CA LEU A 295 -24.22 -15.37 -6.48
C LEU A 295 -24.54 -16.61 -5.66
N ARG A 296 -24.92 -16.42 -4.39
CA ARG A 296 -25.48 -17.47 -3.54
C ARG A 296 -26.99 -17.34 -3.51
N THR A 297 -27.71 -18.43 -3.76
CA THR A 297 -29.19 -18.48 -3.67
C THR A 297 -29.68 -19.07 -2.34
N ASP A 298 -28.74 -19.48 -1.50
CA ASP A 298 -28.94 -20.21 -0.26
C ASP A 298 -28.13 -19.57 0.90
N VAL A 299 -28.91 -19.17 1.91
CA VAL A 299 -28.60 -18.85 3.33
C VAL A 299 -27.82 -17.55 3.69
N ASP A 300 -27.21 -16.83 2.75
CA ASP A 300 -26.53 -15.53 3.06
C ASP A 300 -27.23 -14.28 2.47
N ALA A 301 -28.43 -14.43 1.91
CA ALA A 301 -29.21 -13.30 1.40
C ALA A 301 -29.98 -12.63 2.55
N PRO A 302 -29.94 -11.29 2.68
CA PRO A 302 -30.91 -10.54 3.47
C PRO A 302 -32.32 -11.05 3.21
N THR A 303 -32.96 -11.67 4.20
CA THR A 303 -34.38 -12.00 4.01
C THR A 303 -35.14 -10.69 3.85
N MET A 304 -36.12 -10.63 2.94
CA MET A 304 -36.87 -9.41 2.55
C MET A 304 -37.48 -8.59 3.72
N THR A 305 -37.46 -9.12 4.95
CA THR A 305 -37.71 -8.40 6.20
C THR A 305 -36.68 -7.27 6.46
N GLU A 306 -35.45 -7.39 5.95
CA GLU A 306 -34.30 -6.50 6.18
C GLU A 306 -34.39 -5.15 5.46
N LEU A 307 -35.24 -5.03 4.43
CA LEU A 307 -35.44 -3.76 3.70
C LEU A 307 -36.43 -2.80 4.37
N ARG A 308 -37.20 -3.26 5.38
CA ARG A 308 -38.32 -2.47 5.96
C ARG A 308 -37.99 -1.68 7.23
N THR A 309 -36.83 -1.86 7.85
CA THR A 309 -36.55 -1.27 9.18
C THR A 309 -35.50 -0.15 9.21
N LYS A 310 -35.10 0.41 8.06
CA LYS A 310 -34.26 1.63 8.04
C LYS A 310 -35.01 2.84 8.63
N ARG A 311 -34.87 3.07 9.93
CA ARG A 311 -34.89 4.41 10.51
C ARG A 311 -33.42 4.85 10.74
N PRO A 312 -33.02 6.06 10.29
CA PRO A 312 -31.68 6.56 10.55
C PRO A 312 -31.58 7.03 12.00
N GLY A 313 -30.82 6.34 12.82
CA GLY A 313 -30.51 6.70 14.20
C GLY A 313 -29.28 5.93 14.68
N PHE A 314 -28.38 6.62 15.38
CA PHE A 314 -27.17 6.11 16.00
C PHE A 314 -27.38 4.71 16.63
N GLY A 315 -26.55 3.73 16.26
CA GLY A 315 -26.51 2.38 16.87
C GLY A 315 -26.60 1.18 15.91
N GLY A 316 -26.84 1.39 14.61
CA GLY A 316 -27.06 0.28 13.65
C GLY A 316 -25.83 -0.58 13.32
N ALA A 317 -24.62 -0.01 13.30
CA ALA A 317 -23.39 -0.75 13.03
C ALA A 317 -23.02 -1.71 14.18
N GLU A 318 -23.34 -1.31 15.41
CA GLU A 318 -23.08 -2.05 16.66
C GLU A 318 -23.87 -3.37 16.69
N GLN A 319 -25.16 -3.29 16.32
CA GLN A 319 -26.07 -4.44 16.31
C GLN A 319 -25.84 -5.37 15.10
N ALA A 320 -25.33 -4.83 13.98
CA ALA A 320 -24.92 -5.60 12.81
C ALA A 320 -23.64 -6.40 13.10
N GLY A 321 -22.60 -5.77 13.66
CA GLY A 321 -21.32 -6.43 13.98
C GLY A 321 -21.45 -7.56 15.02
N MET A 322 -22.40 -7.46 15.97
CA MET A 322 -22.69 -8.52 16.94
C MET A 322 -23.41 -9.73 16.30
N ARG A 323 -24.25 -9.49 15.27
CA ARG A 323 -25.01 -10.51 14.55
C ARG A 323 -24.15 -11.26 13.53
N ASP A 324 -23.33 -10.53 12.79
CA ASP A 324 -22.35 -11.10 11.86
C ASP A 324 -21.35 -12.01 12.58
N ALA A 325 -21.00 -11.64 13.82
CA ALA A 325 -20.14 -12.43 14.69
C ALA A 325 -20.78 -13.75 15.15
N MET A 326 -22.10 -13.77 15.37
CA MET A 326 -22.85 -14.98 15.70
C MET A 326 -23.14 -15.84 14.45
N ALA A 327 -23.21 -15.23 13.27
CA ALA A 327 -23.47 -15.91 11.99
C ALA A 327 -22.21 -16.48 11.32
N GLY A 328 -21.01 -16.10 11.78
CA GLY A 328 -19.76 -16.50 11.12
C GLY A 328 -19.49 -15.75 9.81
N ASP A 329 -20.09 -14.56 9.60
CA ASP A 329 -19.92 -13.79 8.37
C ASP A 329 -18.49 -13.23 8.27
N THR A 330 -17.68 -13.86 7.43
CA THR A 330 -16.29 -13.51 7.11
C THR A 330 -16.17 -12.27 6.23
N LEU A 331 -17.26 -11.82 5.58
CA LEU A 331 -17.26 -10.64 4.72
C LEU A 331 -17.48 -9.33 5.48
N SER A 332 -18.16 -9.36 6.63
CA SER A 332 -18.35 -8.19 7.51
C SER A 332 -17.02 -7.53 7.87
N SER A 333 -15.99 -8.34 8.05
CA SER A 333 -14.64 -7.90 8.41
C SER A 333 -13.88 -7.27 7.24
N ILE A 334 -14.05 -7.81 6.04
CA ILE A 334 -13.48 -7.21 4.83
C ILE A 334 -14.19 -5.89 4.50
N GLN A 335 -15.48 -5.78 4.81
CA GLN A 335 -16.24 -4.55 4.63
C GLN A 335 -15.66 -3.39 5.42
N GLY A 336 -15.31 -3.60 6.69
CA GLY A 336 -14.66 -2.58 7.50
C GLY A 336 -13.38 -2.04 6.86
N LEU A 337 -12.53 -2.93 6.33
CA LEU A 337 -11.29 -2.53 5.64
C LEU A 337 -11.55 -1.73 4.35
N ALA A 338 -12.53 -2.17 3.54
CA ALA A 338 -12.92 -1.46 2.33
C ALA A 338 -13.44 -0.05 2.65
N GLU A 339 -14.29 0.09 3.67
CA GLU A 339 -14.85 1.37 4.09
C GLU A 339 -13.79 2.32 4.66
N GLU A 340 -12.88 1.82 5.51
CA GLU A 340 -11.78 2.61 6.10
C GLU A 340 -10.83 3.17 5.04
N THR A 341 -10.69 2.48 3.90
CA THR A 341 -9.79 2.87 2.79
C THR A 341 -10.48 3.71 1.70
N GLY A 342 -11.78 3.95 1.83
CA GLY A 342 -12.57 4.64 0.81
C GLY A 342 -12.87 3.79 -0.43
N GLY A 343 -12.67 2.47 -0.34
CA GLY A 343 -13.17 1.52 -1.32
C GLY A 343 -14.58 1.01 -0.97
N ARG A 344 -14.98 -0.12 -1.57
CA ARG A 344 -16.35 -0.66 -1.48
C ARG A 344 -16.36 -2.18 -1.48
N VAL A 345 -17.44 -2.77 -0.96
CA VAL A 345 -17.69 -4.21 -1.07
C VAL A 345 -18.70 -4.47 -2.18
N LEU A 346 -18.42 -5.48 -2.99
CA LEU A 346 -19.18 -5.92 -4.14
C LEU A 346 -19.58 -7.38 -3.89
N ARG A 347 -20.78 -7.57 -3.34
CA ARG A 347 -21.34 -8.89 -2.95
C ARG A 347 -22.37 -9.40 -3.95
N ASN A 348 -22.63 -10.72 -3.92
CA ASN A 348 -23.76 -11.37 -4.62
C ASN A 348 -23.86 -11.01 -6.11
N MET A 349 -22.73 -10.87 -6.78
CA MET A 349 -22.68 -10.57 -8.21
C MET A 349 -22.62 -11.88 -9.01
N ASN A 350 -23.46 -12.00 -10.03
CA ASN A 350 -23.37 -13.06 -11.04
C ASN A 350 -22.06 -12.99 -11.84
N GLU A 351 -21.45 -11.79 -11.91
CA GLU A 351 -20.26 -11.51 -12.72
C GLU A 351 -19.24 -10.74 -11.87
N LEU A 352 -18.21 -11.43 -11.37
CA LEU A 352 -17.11 -10.78 -10.63
C LEU A 352 -16.40 -9.74 -11.51
N ALA A 353 -16.38 -9.97 -12.82
CA ALA A 353 -15.86 -9.05 -13.82
C ALA A 353 -16.52 -7.66 -13.76
N ALA A 354 -17.82 -7.58 -13.46
CA ALA A 354 -18.52 -6.30 -13.30
C ALA A 354 -18.02 -5.53 -12.07
N GLY A 355 -17.73 -6.24 -10.98
CA GLY A 355 -17.13 -5.65 -9.79
C GLY A 355 -15.71 -5.12 -10.04
N ILE A 356 -14.89 -5.88 -10.77
CA ILE A 356 -13.55 -5.43 -11.16
C ILE A 356 -13.67 -4.18 -12.07
N ARG A 357 -14.57 -4.19 -13.04
CA ARG A 357 -14.81 -3.05 -13.94
C ARG A 357 -15.26 -1.80 -13.17
N GLN A 358 -16.18 -1.94 -12.21
CA GLN A 358 -16.59 -0.83 -11.35
C GLN A 358 -15.41 -0.22 -10.58
N SER A 359 -14.47 -1.05 -10.09
CA SER A 359 -13.30 -0.54 -9.37
C SER A 359 -12.38 0.31 -10.28
N LEU A 360 -12.29 -0.04 -11.57
CA LEU A 360 -11.54 0.72 -12.57
C LEU A 360 -12.28 1.99 -12.98
N ASP A 361 -13.60 1.92 -13.17
CA ASP A 361 -14.42 3.10 -13.50
C ASP A 361 -14.38 4.13 -12.36
N ASP A 362 -14.42 3.67 -11.10
CA ASP A 362 -14.23 4.52 -9.93
C ASP A 362 -12.82 5.13 -9.93
N ALA A 363 -11.78 4.36 -10.34
CA ALA A 363 -10.39 4.84 -10.48
C ALA A 363 -10.26 6.00 -11.46
N ALA A 364 -10.90 5.86 -12.62
CA ALA A 364 -10.89 6.84 -13.70
C ALA A 364 -11.70 8.12 -13.39
N ALA A 365 -12.34 8.20 -12.23
CA ALA A 365 -13.25 9.28 -11.84
C ALA A 365 -13.00 9.81 -10.42
N SER A 366 -11.82 9.54 -9.87
CA SER A 366 -11.43 10.08 -8.57
C SER A 366 -10.86 11.50 -8.68
N TYR A 367 -10.92 12.19 -7.55
CA TYR A 367 -10.29 13.48 -7.32
C TYR A 367 -9.16 13.29 -6.30
N THR A 368 -8.01 13.88 -6.59
CA THR A 368 -6.92 14.01 -5.62
C THR A 368 -7.11 15.31 -4.86
N VAL A 369 -7.30 15.19 -3.55
CA VAL A 369 -7.49 16.31 -2.64
C VAL A 369 -6.39 16.25 -1.59
N ALA A 370 -5.56 17.29 -1.49
CA ALA A 370 -4.49 17.33 -0.49
C ALA A 370 -4.61 18.52 0.45
N TYR A 371 -4.21 18.31 1.69
CA TYR A 371 -4.23 19.33 2.74
C TYR A 371 -3.12 19.07 3.77
N TYR A 372 -2.70 20.10 4.51
CA TYR A 372 -1.68 19.94 5.55
C TYR A 372 -2.29 19.52 6.89
N THR A 373 -1.68 18.52 7.52
CA THR A 373 -1.96 18.13 8.91
C THR A 373 -0.73 18.25 9.79
N ASP A 374 -0.95 18.58 11.05
CA ASP A 374 0.11 18.64 12.06
C ASP A 374 0.41 17.22 12.56
N GLU A 375 1.70 16.91 12.76
CA GLU A 375 2.07 15.65 13.41
C GLU A 375 1.66 15.65 14.90
N ASP A 376 1.25 14.50 15.41
CA ASP A 376 0.95 14.30 16.83
C ASP A 376 1.96 13.33 17.44
N LYS A 377 2.53 13.72 18.58
CA LYS A 377 3.43 12.85 19.35
C LYS A 377 2.79 11.52 19.71
N ASN A 378 1.46 11.48 19.88
CA ASN A 378 0.72 10.27 20.22
C ASN A 378 0.26 9.45 19.00
N ARG A 379 0.48 9.95 17.77
CA ARG A 379 0.14 9.28 16.49
C ARG A 379 -1.27 8.69 16.42
N LYS A 380 -2.23 9.33 17.11
CA LYS A 380 -3.61 8.86 17.15
C LYS A 380 -4.28 9.14 15.80
N PRO A 381 -5.09 8.21 15.28
CA PRO A 381 -5.88 8.46 14.09
C PRO A 381 -6.90 9.57 14.39
N ARG A 382 -7.03 10.50 13.45
CA ARG A 382 -8.04 11.57 13.51
C ARG A 382 -9.11 11.28 12.47
N LYS A 383 -10.37 11.42 12.85
CA LYS A 383 -11.51 11.22 11.95
C LYS A 383 -11.45 12.20 10.79
N LEU A 384 -11.69 11.70 9.58
CA LEU A 384 -11.78 12.47 8.35
C LEU A 384 -13.23 12.51 7.86
N GLU A 385 -13.67 13.68 7.43
CA GLU A 385 -14.96 13.89 6.79
C GLU A 385 -14.76 14.76 5.54
N ILE A 386 -15.32 14.29 4.42
CA ILE A 386 -15.41 15.06 3.17
C ILE A 386 -16.86 15.46 3.01
N ARG A 387 -17.11 16.77 3.02
CA ARG A 387 -18.43 17.32 2.76
C ARG A 387 -18.47 17.80 1.32
N LEU A 388 -19.49 17.35 0.58
CA LEU A 388 -19.76 17.80 -0.77
C LEU A 388 -20.88 18.84 -0.76
N LYS A 389 -20.71 19.95 -1.49
CA LYS A 389 -21.79 20.94 -1.68
C LYS A 389 -22.92 20.42 -2.57
N ARG A 390 -22.58 19.51 -3.49
CA ARG A 390 -23.50 18.86 -4.41
C ARG A 390 -24.36 17.81 -3.71
N LYS A 391 -25.69 18.02 -3.66
CA LYS A 391 -26.63 17.22 -2.85
C LYS A 391 -26.98 15.84 -3.43
N ASP A 392 -26.74 15.63 -4.72
CA ASP A 392 -26.94 14.37 -5.44
C ASP A 392 -25.68 13.48 -5.48
N ALA A 393 -24.58 13.95 -4.88
CA ALA A 393 -23.30 13.28 -4.90
C ALA A 393 -23.03 12.47 -3.62
N VAL A 394 -22.33 11.36 -3.77
CA VAL A 394 -21.86 10.49 -2.68
C VAL A 394 -20.34 10.35 -2.79
N ALA A 395 -19.62 10.66 -1.71
CA ALA A 395 -18.17 10.55 -1.65
C ALA A 395 -17.70 9.24 -1.01
N PHE A 396 -16.76 8.56 -1.64
CA PHE A 396 -16.01 7.43 -1.08
C PHE A 396 -14.56 7.88 -0.88
N TYR A 397 -14.12 7.80 0.37
CA TYR A 397 -12.83 8.31 0.85
C TYR A 397 -12.48 7.63 2.18
N ARG A 398 -11.19 7.57 2.49
CA ARG A 398 -10.68 6.99 3.75
C ARG A 398 -11.28 7.66 4.99
N LYS A 399 -11.53 6.94 6.08
CA LYS A 399 -12.29 7.50 7.23
C LYS A 399 -11.43 8.15 8.30
N SER A 400 -10.11 7.95 8.24
CA SER A 400 -9.19 8.52 9.21
C SER A 400 -7.85 8.92 8.58
N VAL A 401 -7.12 9.77 9.29
CA VAL A 401 -5.77 10.22 8.97
C VAL A 401 -4.87 9.95 10.16
N ASN A 402 -3.73 9.32 9.90
CA ASN A 402 -2.71 9.11 10.92
C ASN A 402 -1.89 10.37 11.13
N ALA A 403 -1.77 10.78 12.39
CA ALA A 403 -0.92 11.89 12.80
C ALA A 403 0.54 11.47 13.05
N GLY A 404 1.09 10.60 12.17
CA GLY A 404 2.48 10.13 12.17
C GLY A 404 2.65 8.79 11.42
N PRO A 405 3.88 8.42 11.02
CA PRO A 405 4.13 7.17 10.31
C PRO A 405 3.89 5.95 11.20
N VAL A 406 3.38 4.89 10.58
CA VAL A 406 3.05 3.63 11.26
C VAL A 406 4.21 2.67 11.14
N ALA A 407 4.62 2.11 12.29
CA ALA A 407 5.62 1.06 12.33
C ALA A 407 5.12 -0.16 11.56
N VAL A 408 5.74 -0.46 10.42
CA VAL A 408 5.54 -1.71 9.70
C VAL A 408 6.22 -2.84 10.46
N SER A 409 5.52 -3.95 10.62
CA SER A 409 5.97 -5.07 11.44
C SER A 409 7.11 -5.87 10.81
N ALA A 410 7.29 -5.78 9.49
CA ALA A 410 8.30 -6.53 8.76
C ALA A 410 9.73 -6.10 9.15
N SER A 411 10.53 -7.09 9.55
CA SER A 411 11.97 -6.94 9.75
C SER A 411 12.70 -6.77 8.43
N GLY A 412 13.91 -6.19 8.44
CA GLY A 412 14.73 -6.09 7.24
C GLY A 412 15.06 -7.45 6.60
N VAL A 413 15.21 -8.50 7.42
CA VAL A 413 15.43 -9.87 6.92
C VAL A 413 14.20 -10.41 6.20
N GLU A 414 12.99 -10.23 6.75
CA GLU A 414 11.75 -10.61 6.08
C GLU A 414 11.60 -9.86 4.74
N LEU A 415 11.83 -8.54 4.72
CA LEU A 415 11.77 -7.72 3.50
C LEU A 415 12.77 -8.17 2.42
N MET A 416 13.99 -8.54 2.81
CA MET A 416 15.00 -9.04 1.86
C MET A 416 14.59 -10.35 1.18
N GLN A 417 13.78 -11.17 1.85
CA GLN A 417 13.27 -12.44 1.33
C GLN A 417 12.06 -12.28 0.41
N HIS A 418 11.36 -11.14 0.46
CA HIS A 418 10.27 -10.87 -0.48
C HIS A 418 10.81 -10.75 -1.91
N SER A 419 10.16 -11.38 -2.88
CA SER A 419 10.56 -11.28 -4.28
C SER A 419 10.32 -9.89 -4.87
N LEU A 420 9.38 -9.13 -4.28
CA LEU A 420 8.93 -7.83 -4.74
C LEU A 420 9.75 -6.67 -4.19
N ALA A 421 9.95 -5.64 -5.02
CA ALA A 421 10.60 -4.41 -4.59
C ALA A 421 9.65 -3.54 -3.77
N ALA A 422 9.97 -3.20 -2.52
CA ALA A 422 9.23 -2.20 -1.74
C ALA A 422 9.57 -0.77 -2.22
N THR A 423 8.61 0.15 -2.12
CA THR A 423 8.76 1.57 -2.52
C THR A 423 8.41 2.54 -1.40
N GLY A 424 8.22 2.05 -0.16
CA GLY A 424 7.97 2.89 1.02
C GLY A 424 9.14 3.83 1.35
N VAL A 425 10.35 3.48 0.90
CA VAL A 425 11.49 4.39 0.81
C VAL A 425 11.98 4.41 -0.63
N LEU A 426 12.07 5.59 -1.24
CA LEU A 426 12.57 5.73 -2.61
C LEU A 426 14.10 5.82 -2.61
N VAL A 427 14.73 5.07 -3.52
CA VAL A 427 16.17 4.81 -3.52
C VAL A 427 16.70 4.81 -4.94
N ASN A 428 17.79 5.55 -5.17
CA ASN A 428 18.67 5.36 -6.31
C ASN A 428 19.94 4.63 -5.83
N ALA A 429 20.46 3.73 -6.65
CA ALA A 429 21.70 3.02 -6.38
C ALA A 429 22.59 3.07 -7.62
N GLN A 430 23.74 3.74 -7.52
CA GLN A 430 24.80 3.62 -8.51
C GLN A 430 25.68 2.44 -8.15
N VAL A 431 25.89 1.53 -9.10
CA VAL A 431 26.71 0.32 -8.90
C VAL A 431 27.81 0.26 -9.95
N ILE A 432 29.06 0.26 -9.49
CA ILE A 432 30.25 0.13 -10.31
C ILE A 432 30.97 -1.18 -9.96
N ASP A 433 31.15 -2.02 -10.96
CA ASP A 433 31.84 -3.30 -10.88
C ASP A 433 33.35 -3.11 -11.06
N MET A 434 34.09 -3.39 -9.99
CA MET A 434 35.55 -3.29 -9.92
C MET A 434 36.22 -4.68 -10.04
N GLY A 435 35.51 -5.69 -10.55
CA GLY A 435 36.00 -7.06 -10.66
C GLY A 435 35.71 -7.89 -9.41
N SER A 436 36.60 -7.84 -8.40
CA SER A 436 36.43 -8.57 -7.14
C SER A 436 35.61 -7.81 -6.09
N LYS A 437 35.24 -6.56 -6.39
CA LYS A 437 34.50 -5.65 -5.51
C LYS A 437 33.41 -4.91 -6.27
N LEU A 438 32.42 -4.42 -5.55
CA LEU A 438 31.40 -3.48 -6.03
C LEU A 438 31.52 -2.18 -5.25
N ASN A 439 31.58 -1.06 -5.95
CA ASN A 439 31.35 0.26 -5.37
C ASN A 439 29.89 0.63 -5.55
N VAL A 440 29.18 0.79 -4.44
CA VAL A 440 27.76 1.08 -4.40
C VAL A 440 27.54 2.42 -3.72
N THR A 441 26.88 3.35 -4.41
CA THR A 441 26.42 4.60 -3.81
C THR A 441 24.90 4.58 -3.76
N VAL A 442 24.35 4.58 -2.55
CA VAL A 442 22.90 4.61 -2.31
C VAL A 442 22.47 6.03 -2.01
N GLN A 443 21.54 6.58 -2.78
CA GLN A 443 20.88 7.86 -2.49
C GLN A 443 19.43 7.58 -2.06
N ILE A 444 19.09 8.02 -0.86
CA ILE A 444 17.79 7.78 -0.23
C ILE A 444 16.98 9.07 -0.25
N ASP A 445 15.73 8.97 -0.70
CA ASP A 445 14.76 10.06 -0.64
C ASP A 445 14.39 10.40 0.81
N PRO A 446 14.51 11.67 1.22
CA PRO A 446 14.22 12.06 2.60
C PRO A 446 12.74 11.96 2.95
N ALA A 447 11.82 11.98 1.97
CA ALA A 447 10.38 11.86 2.21
C ALA A 447 9.97 10.49 2.77
N GLY A 448 10.79 9.46 2.56
CA GLY A 448 10.58 8.13 3.13
C GLY A 448 11.20 7.93 4.52
N LEU A 449 11.88 8.94 5.08
CA LEU A 449 12.57 8.85 6.37
C LEU A 449 11.77 9.49 7.50
N THR A 450 11.72 8.82 8.65
CA THR A 450 11.13 9.40 9.85
C THR A 450 12.20 10.19 10.59
N LEU A 451 12.13 11.52 10.48
CA LEU A 451 13.05 12.43 11.15
C LEU A 451 12.33 13.18 12.27
N ARG A 452 12.94 13.23 13.46
CA ARG A 452 12.36 13.89 14.64
C ARG A 452 13.24 14.99 15.19
N PRO A 453 12.67 16.12 15.61
CA PRO A 453 13.42 17.13 16.34
C PRO A 453 13.81 16.61 17.74
N GLU A 454 15.08 16.76 18.11
CA GLU A 454 15.63 16.43 19.41
C GLU A 454 16.65 17.49 19.84
N LYS A 455 16.30 18.34 20.82
CA LYS A 455 17.21 19.29 21.50
C LYS A 455 18.15 20.06 20.55
N GLY A 456 17.60 20.73 19.54
CA GLY A 456 18.37 21.54 18.58
C GLY A 456 19.04 20.73 17.46
N ALA A 457 18.72 19.45 17.33
CA ALA A 457 19.09 18.60 16.21
C ALA A 457 17.86 17.90 15.63
N VAL A 458 18.01 17.34 14.44
CA VAL A 458 17.06 16.42 13.80
C VAL A 458 17.69 15.04 13.78
N VAL A 459 17.01 14.05 14.36
CA VAL A 459 17.50 12.68 14.51
C VAL A 459 16.68 11.70 13.68
N GLY A 460 17.32 10.63 13.24
CA GLY A 460 16.70 9.53 12.50
C GLY A 460 17.62 8.32 12.47
N GLN A 461 17.13 7.18 11.97
CA GLN A 461 17.96 6.00 11.81
C GLN A 461 17.55 5.19 10.58
N VAL A 462 18.55 4.79 9.80
CA VAL A 462 18.39 4.01 8.57
C VAL A 462 19.16 2.70 8.70
N GLU A 463 18.55 1.60 8.27
CA GLU A 463 19.16 0.28 8.16
C GLU A 463 19.32 -0.07 6.68
N LEU A 464 20.51 -0.54 6.28
CA LEU A 464 20.80 -0.95 4.92
C LEU A 464 21.21 -2.42 4.90
N TYR A 465 20.69 -3.16 3.94
CA TYR A 465 21.02 -4.56 3.69
C TYR A 465 21.47 -4.73 2.25
N TYR A 466 22.60 -5.37 2.04
CA TYR A 466 23.18 -5.64 0.73
C TYR A 466 23.35 -7.14 0.55
N ALA A 467 22.48 -7.78 -0.22
CA ALA A 467 22.62 -9.19 -0.58
C ALA A 467 23.28 -9.33 -1.95
N VAL A 468 24.53 -9.80 -1.97
CA VAL A 468 25.19 -10.23 -3.20
C VAL A 468 24.83 -11.69 -3.45
N VAL A 469 24.05 -11.94 -4.51
CA VAL A 469 23.45 -13.23 -4.83
C VAL A 469 24.23 -13.92 -5.96
N GLY A 470 24.71 -15.12 -5.67
CA GLY A 470 25.38 -16.01 -6.62
C GLY A 470 24.42 -16.68 -7.60
N ALA A 471 24.96 -17.27 -8.66
CA ALA A 471 24.19 -18.05 -9.63
C ALA A 471 23.50 -19.29 -9.03
N ASP A 472 23.98 -19.79 -7.88
CA ASP A 472 23.39 -20.88 -7.10
C ASP A 472 22.25 -20.43 -6.18
N GLY A 473 21.90 -19.14 -6.21
CA GLY A 473 20.87 -18.54 -5.36
C GLY A 473 21.33 -18.23 -3.93
N LYS A 474 22.56 -18.62 -3.54
CA LYS A 474 23.10 -18.28 -2.22
C LYS A 474 23.47 -16.80 -2.18
N SER A 475 23.25 -16.16 -1.04
CA SER A 475 23.53 -14.75 -0.85
C SER A 475 24.45 -14.51 0.34
N LYS A 476 25.44 -13.63 0.16
CA LYS A 476 26.14 -13.00 1.28
C LYS A 476 25.47 -11.66 1.57
N VAL A 477 25.02 -11.47 2.82
CA VAL A 477 24.33 -10.25 3.25
C VAL A 477 25.26 -9.41 4.11
N ASP A 478 25.53 -8.17 3.70
CA ASP A 478 26.15 -7.14 4.54
C ASP A 478 25.05 -6.24 5.09
N THR A 479 25.13 -5.85 6.36
CA THR A 479 24.15 -4.96 7.00
C THR A 479 24.87 -3.77 7.60
N SER A 480 24.30 -2.58 7.43
CA SER A 480 24.82 -1.33 7.98
C SER A 480 23.68 -0.57 8.68
N LYS A 481 23.97 0.07 9.81
CA LYS A 481 23.04 0.97 10.49
C LYS A 481 23.63 2.37 10.52
N VAL A 482 22.85 3.36 10.11
CA VAL A 482 23.26 4.76 10.04
C VAL A 482 22.34 5.57 10.95
N SER A 483 22.89 6.06 12.05
CA SER A 483 22.19 6.99 12.95
C SER A 483 22.46 8.42 12.50
N LEU A 484 21.39 9.16 12.27
CA LEU A 484 21.43 10.56 11.85
C LEU A 484 21.29 11.47 13.07
N LYS A 485 22.17 12.46 13.18
CA LYS A 485 22.04 13.58 14.11
C LYS A 485 22.46 14.84 13.35
N LEU A 486 21.48 15.52 12.79
CA LEU A 486 21.63 16.60 11.84
C LEU A 486 21.37 17.93 12.53
N THR A 487 22.14 18.96 12.21
CA THR A 487 21.75 20.35 12.43
C THR A 487 20.57 20.73 11.52
N GLU A 488 19.88 21.83 11.78
CA GLU A 488 18.79 22.31 10.91
C GLU A 488 19.26 22.51 9.46
N ALA A 489 20.43 23.13 9.26
CA ALA A 489 21.01 23.32 7.93
C ALA A 489 21.34 21.99 7.23
N GLN A 490 21.81 20.97 7.97
CA GLN A 490 22.04 19.63 7.42
C GLN A 490 20.73 18.91 7.07
N ALA A 491 19.67 19.11 7.87
CA ALA A 491 18.35 18.55 7.58
C ALA A 491 17.75 19.21 6.32
N GLU A 492 17.95 20.50 6.12
CA GLU A 492 17.54 21.21 4.90
C GLU A 492 18.31 20.71 3.67
N GLN A 493 19.64 20.55 3.77
CA GLN A 493 20.47 19.96 2.71
C GLN A 493 20.05 18.51 2.37
N LEU A 494 19.73 17.72 3.39
CA LEU A 494 19.20 16.36 3.21
C LEU A 494 17.83 16.39 2.50
N GLY A 495 16.97 17.36 2.80
CA GLY A 495 15.72 17.59 2.08
C GLY A 495 15.90 17.85 0.59
N GLN A 496 16.97 18.56 0.21
CA GLN A 496 17.25 18.92 -1.19
C GLN A 496 17.95 17.81 -1.98
N ASN A 497 18.94 17.15 -1.37
CA ASN A 497 19.86 16.24 -2.07
C ASN A 497 19.61 14.75 -1.76
N GLY A 498 18.82 14.46 -0.71
CA GLY A 498 18.69 13.13 -0.14
C GLY A 498 19.92 12.68 0.66
N LEU A 499 19.80 11.51 1.29
CA LEU A 499 20.88 10.90 2.06
C LEU A 499 21.73 10.00 1.16
N VAL A 500 22.99 10.40 0.91
CA VAL A 500 23.92 9.66 0.05
C VAL A 500 24.90 8.84 0.90
N LEU A 501 24.96 7.54 0.66
CA LEU A 501 25.75 6.58 1.43
C LEU A 501 26.60 5.70 0.49
N PRO A 502 27.92 5.92 0.43
CA PRO A 502 28.83 5.05 -0.31
C PRO A 502 29.15 3.78 0.50
N LYS A 503 29.33 2.66 -0.22
CA LYS A 503 29.67 1.36 0.34
C LYS A 503 30.50 0.55 -0.65
N GLU A 504 31.61 -0.02 -0.18
CA GLU A 504 32.35 -1.04 -0.90
C GLU A 504 31.88 -2.43 -0.45
N LEU A 505 31.62 -3.33 -1.39
CA LEU A 505 31.19 -4.71 -1.14
C LEU A 505 32.13 -5.69 -1.83
N GLY A 506 32.38 -6.85 -1.21
CA GLY A 506 33.06 -7.95 -1.88
C GLY A 506 32.14 -8.64 -2.90
N LYS A 507 32.67 -8.97 -4.08
CA LYS A 507 31.95 -9.65 -5.17
C LYS A 507 32.53 -11.05 -5.43
N PRO A 508 31.83 -12.12 -5.02
CA PRO A 508 32.18 -13.48 -5.43
C PRO A 508 32.15 -13.63 -6.96
N GLY A 509 33.03 -14.47 -7.53
CA GLY A 509 33.12 -14.65 -8.98
C GLY A 509 31.83 -15.18 -9.64
N ASN A 510 30.97 -15.86 -8.89
CA ASN A 510 29.67 -16.34 -9.36
C ASN A 510 28.50 -15.37 -9.09
N ALA A 511 28.77 -14.15 -8.59
CA ALA A 511 27.74 -13.16 -8.31
C ALA A 511 27.00 -12.73 -9.57
N LYS A 512 25.67 -12.76 -9.53
CA LYS A 512 24.78 -12.37 -10.64
C LYS A 512 23.93 -11.16 -10.33
N ARG A 513 23.54 -10.99 -9.06
CA ARG A 513 22.62 -9.94 -8.64
C ARG A 513 23.08 -9.31 -7.35
N LEU A 514 22.86 -8.01 -7.20
CA LEU A 514 22.91 -7.31 -5.92
C LEU A 514 21.49 -6.85 -5.59
N ARG A 515 20.98 -7.23 -4.42
CA ARG A 515 19.74 -6.68 -3.87
C ARG A 515 20.08 -5.74 -2.72
N ILE A 516 19.54 -4.54 -2.78
CA ILE A 516 19.74 -3.48 -1.78
C ILE A 516 18.39 -3.22 -1.13
N LEU A 517 18.31 -3.31 0.20
CA LEU A 517 17.18 -2.83 0.98
C LEU A 517 17.63 -1.66 1.84
N VAL A 518 16.87 -0.59 1.79
CA VAL A 518 16.91 0.54 2.73
C VAL A 518 15.66 0.46 3.59
N ARG A 519 15.81 0.57 4.90
CA ARG A 519 14.70 0.56 5.86
C ARG A 519 14.83 1.73 6.81
N ASP A 520 13.79 2.55 6.91
CA ASP A 520 13.66 3.52 7.98
C ASP A 520 13.40 2.77 9.30
N ALA A 521 14.27 2.93 10.29
CA ALA A 521 14.23 2.08 11.48
C ALA A 521 12.99 2.34 12.36
N GLU A 522 12.44 3.55 12.29
CA GLU A 522 11.34 4.00 13.14
C GLU A 522 9.96 3.67 12.56
N SER A 523 9.73 3.94 11.27
CA SER A 523 8.50 3.55 10.58
C SER A 523 8.55 2.11 10.06
N GLY A 524 9.72 1.50 9.95
CA GLY A 524 9.87 0.20 9.29
C GLY A 524 9.61 0.21 7.78
N ALA A 525 9.34 1.37 7.17
CA ALA A 525 9.16 1.52 5.73
C ALA A 525 10.43 1.05 5.00
N GLY A 526 10.23 0.25 3.95
CA GLY A 526 11.31 -0.35 3.17
C GLY A 526 11.34 0.13 1.72
N GLY A 527 12.54 0.23 1.16
CA GLY A 527 12.82 0.48 -0.25
C GLY A 527 13.79 -0.56 -0.79
N ILE A 528 13.42 -1.29 -1.84
CA ILE A 528 14.26 -2.37 -2.40
C ILE A 528 14.65 -2.05 -3.84
N VAL A 529 15.94 -2.13 -4.15
CA VAL A 529 16.49 -2.05 -5.51
C VAL A 529 17.16 -3.38 -5.85
N ASP A 530 16.74 -3.99 -6.95
CA ASP A 530 17.38 -5.18 -7.52
C ASP A 530 18.28 -4.78 -8.70
N VAL A 531 19.54 -5.21 -8.65
CA VAL A 531 20.58 -4.88 -9.63
C VAL A 531 21.07 -6.14 -10.30
N ASP A 532 20.82 -6.27 -11.60
CA ASP A 532 21.51 -7.25 -12.45
C ASP A 532 22.96 -6.79 -12.64
N LEU A 533 23.92 -7.53 -12.09
CA LEU A 533 25.33 -7.13 -12.11
C LEU A 533 25.93 -7.13 -13.52
N SER A 534 25.27 -7.75 -14.51
CA SER A 534 25.68 -7.62 -15.92
C SER A 534 25.44 -6.22 -16.50
N LYS A 535 24.55 -5.45 -15.87
CA LYS A 535 24.17 -4.07 -16.25
C LYS A 535 24.85 -3.00 -15.38
N ALA A 536 25.65 -3.40 -14.39
CA ALA A 536 26.38 -2.47 -13.55
C ALA A 536 27.38 -1.65 -14.40
N GLY A 537 27.68 -0.43 -13.95
CA GLY A 537 28.76 0.36 -14.54
C GLY A 537 30.08 -0.41 -14.42
N LYS A 538 30.99 -0.25 -15.38
CA LYS A 538 32.31 -0.86 -15.35
C LYS A 538 33.36 0.21 -15.07
N ALA A 539 34.34 -0.14 -14.25
CA ALA A 539 35.49 0.70 -13.95
C ALA A 539 36.40 0.92 -15.15
#